data_AF-A0A6M8PDW2-F1
#
_entry.id   AF-A0A6M8PDW2-F1
#
_cell.length_a   1.000
_cell.length_b   1.000
_cell.length_c   1.000
_cell.angle_alpha   90.00
_cell.angle_beta   90.00
_cell.angle_gamma   90.00
#
_symmetry.space_group_name_H-M   'P 1'
#
loop_
_entity.id
_entity.type
_entity.pdbx_description
1 polymer ?
#
loop_
_entity_poly.entity_id
_entity_poly.type
_entity_poly.pdbx_seq_one_letter_code
_entity_poly.pdbx_strand_id
1 'polypeptide(L)'
;VTVDDPPEGCVSFSEVETADEDAVPEVSIDPDDAVAMPFSSGTTGLPKGVVLTHPKSWYRALPQQVDGENPNLYLRPGEDVMLCVLPMFHIFLSELRAAVRDEG
;
A
#
# COMPACT_ATOMS: atom_id res chain seq x y z
N VAL A 1 -16.86 -2.31 5.97
CA VAL A 1 -17.43 -3.62 6.34
C VAL A 1 -18.42 -3.39 7.46
N THR A 2 -19.69 -3.22 7.12
CA THR A 2 -20.78 -3.14 8.09
C THR A 2 -21.58 -4.44 7.99
N VAL A 3 -22.06 -4.92 9.12
CA VAL A 3 -22.94 -6.11 9.19
C VAL A 3 -24.41 -5.70 8.94
N ASP A 4 -24.68 -4.39 8.93
CA ASP A 4 -25.97 -3.77 8.71
C ASP A 4 -26.14 -3.25 7.26
N ASP A 5 -27.36 -2.80 6.93
CA ASP A 5 -27.71 -2.22 5.62
C ASP A 5 -26.65 -1.21 5.14
N PRO A 6 -26.14 -1.35 3.90
CA PRO A 6 -25.06 -0.50 3.43
C PRO A 6 -25.53 0.96 3.28
N PRO A 7 -24.72 1.95 3.68
CA PRO A 7 -25.02 3.35 3.45
C PRO A 7 -25.11 3.68 1.96
N GLU A 8 -25.75 4.81 1.64
CA GLU A 8 -26.00 5.23 0.26
C GLU A 8 -24.69 5.31 -0.56
N GLY A 9 -24.65 4.60 -1.70
CA GLY A 9 -23.46 4.50 -2.55
C GLY A 9 -22.45 3.43 -2.16
N CYS A 10 -22.73 2.61 -1.14
CA CYS A 10 -21.92 1.45 -0.76
C CYS A 10 -22.61 0.14 -1.15
N VAL A 11 -21.82 -0.87 -1.52
CA VAL A 11 -22.27 -2.25 -1.74
C VAL A 11 -22.09 -3.09 -0.48
N SER A 12 -22.91 -4.12 -0.31
CA SER A 12 -22.77 -5.04 0.83
C SER A 12 -21.49 -5.87 0.70
N PHE A 13 -20.88 -6.24 1.83
CA PHE A 13 -19.69 -7.08 1.81
C PHE A 13 -19.95 -8.44 1.14
N SER A 14 -21.14 -9.02 1.33
CA SER A 14 -21.52 -10.29 0.71
C SER A 14 -21.62 -10.21 -0.82
N GLU A 15 -21.88 -9.02 -1.38
CA GLU A 15 -21.88 -8.81 -2.84
C GLU A 15 -20.44 -8.76 -3.37
N VAL A 16 -19.52 -8.17 -2.61
CA VAL A 16 -18.08 -8.14 -2.96
C VAL A 16 -17.48 -9.55 -2.87
N GLU A 17 -17.88 -10.35 -1.87
CA GLU A 17 -17.38 -11.72 -1.68
C GLU A 17 -17.73 -12.66 -2.86
N THR A 18 -18.85 -12.40 -3.53
CA THR A 18 -19.33 -13.20 -4.66
C THR A 18 -19.08 -12.55 -6.02
N ALA A 19 -18.38 -11.40 -6.04
CA ALA A 19 -18.04 -10.69 -7.25
C ALA A 19 -17.03 -11.46 -8.11
N ASP A 20 -17.15 -11.30 -9.43
CA ASP A 20 -16.21 -11.86 -10.40
C ASP A 20 -14.95 -10.98 -10.48
N GLU A 21 -13.80 -11.55 -10.11
CA GLU A 21 -12.50 -10.88 -10.18
C GLU A 21 -12.11 -10.52 -11.62
N ASP A 22 -12.59 -11.27 -12.62
CA ASP A 22 -12.32 -11.00 -14.03
C ASP A 22 -13.19 -9.85 -14.59
N ALA A 23 -14.21 -9.43 -13.85
CA ALA A 23 -15.13 -8.35 -14.23
C ALA A 23 -14.71 -6.98 -13.68
N VAL A 24 -13.54 -6.86 -13.06
CA VAL A 24 -13.03 -5.58 -12.54
C VAL A 24 -12.76 -4.62 -13.71
N PRO A 25 -13.31 -3.39 -13.69
CA PRO A 25 -13.11 -2.46 -14.79
C PRO A 25 -11.64 -2.04 -14.89
N GLU A 26 -11.15 -1.90 -16.12
CA GLU A 26 -9.88 -1.23 -16.36
C GLU A 26 -9.99 0.23 -15.92
N VAL A 27 -9.05 0.65 -15.06
CA VAL A 27 -8.94 2.02 -14.59
C VAL A 27 -7.66 2.64 -15.13
N SER A 28 -7.74 3.89 -15.58
CA SER A 28 -6.56 4.68 -15.91
C SER A 28 -5.92 5.15 -14.60
N ILE A 29 -4.65 4.85 -14.39
CA ILE A 29 -3.88 5.25 -13.21
C ILE A 29 -2.88 6.34 -13.64
N ASP A 30 -2.98 7.52 -13.04
CA ASP A 30 -1.99 8.59 -13.21
C ASP A 30 -0.91 8.49 -12.12
N PRO A 31 0.38 8.73 -12.41
CA PRO A 31 1.42 8.75 -11.39
C PRO A 31 1.12 9.68 -10.21
N ASP A 32 0.44 10.81 -10.44
CA ASP A 32 0.11 11.76 -9.38
C ASP A 32 -1.11 11.35 -8.54
N ASP A 33 -1.75 10.22 -8.87
CA ASP A 33 -2.83 9.67 -8.04
C ASP A 33 -2.32 9.24 -6.67
N ALA A 34 -3.18 9.39 -5.66
CA ALA A 34 -2.88 8.99 -4.30
C ALA A 34 -2.92 7.46 -4.19
N VAL A 35 -1.83 6.87 -3.69
CA VAL A 35 -1.68 5.42 -3.48
C VAL A 35 -1.82 5.01 -2.02
N ALA A 36 -1.48 5.90 -1.08
CA ALA A 36 -1.61 5.64 0.35
C ALA A 36 -1.82 6.93 1.16
N MET A 37 -2.49 6.80 2.30
CA MET A 37 -2.69 7.90 3.25
C MET A 37 -2.41 7.46 4.70
N PRO A 38 -1.14 7.24 5.09
CA PRO A 38 -0.78 6.98 6.47
C PRO A 38 -1.08 8.20 7.37
N PHE A 39 -1.54 7.93 8.59
CA PHE A 39 -1.70 8.97 9.60
C PHE A 39 -0.43 9.10 10.44
N SER A 40 0.06 10.33 10.56
CA SER A 40 1.12 10.67 11.50
C SER A 40 0.52 11.24 12.78
N SER A 41 1.16 11.00 13.93
CA SER A 41 0.71 11.53 15.22
C SER A 41 0.70 13.06 15.25
N GLY A 42 1.50 13.71 14.40
CA GLY A 42 1.67 15.16 14.37
C GLY A 42 2.27 15.71 15.68
N THR A 43 2.88 16.89 15.63
CA THR A 43 3.36 17.56 16.87
C THR A 43 2.25 18.26 17.65
N THR A 44 1.03 18.29 17.11
CA THR A 44 -0.11 19.08 17.58
C THR A 44 -1.25 18.24 18.18
N GLY A 45 -1.03 16.94 18.41
CA GLY A 45 -1.98 16.04 19.08
C GLY A 45 -3.12 15.48 18.21
N LEU A 46 -3.49 16.16 17.12
CA LEU A 46 -4.42 15.65 16.12
C LEU A 46 -3.66 14.91 15.00
N PRO A 47 -4.08 13.67 14.66
CA PRO A 47 -3.43 12.90 13.60
C PRO A 47 -3.64 13.56 12.24
N LYS A 48 -2.57 13.64 11.45
CA LYS A 48 -2.60 14.23 10.10
C LYS A 48 -2.35 13.14 9.06
N GLY A 49 -3.26 13.02 8.10
CA GLY A 49 -3.10 12.14 6.94
C GLY A 49 -2.03 12.70 6.00
N VAL A 50 -1.05 11.89 5.66
CA VAL A 50 -0.01 12.23 4.69
C VAL A 50 -0.35 11.56 3.38
N VAL A 51 -0.59 12.33 2.32
CA VAL A 51 -0.92 11.78 1.01
C VAL A 51 0.37 11.37 0.29
N LEU A 52 0.49 10.09 -0.01
CA LEU A 52 1.55 9.52 -0.82
C LEU A 52 0.99 9.21 -2.20
N THR A 53 1.67 9.70 -3.24
CA THR A 53 1.38 9.40 -4.65
C THR A 53 2.33 8.32 -5.15
N HIS A 54 2.05 7.71 -6.31
CA HIS A 54 2.88 6.63 -6.87
C HIS A 54 4.40 6.96 -6.88
N PRO A 55 4.89 8.07 -7.47
CA PRO A 55 6.31 8.38 -7.50
C PRO A 55 6.86 8.79 -6.12
N LYS A 56 6.04 9.31 -5.20
CA LYS A 56 6.54 9.65 -3.85
C LYS A 56 6.81 8.41 -3.01
N SER A 57 6.01 7.36 -3.17
CA SER A 57 6.21 6.06 -2.51
C SER A 57 7.28 5.25 -3.26
N TRP A 58 7.08 4.96 -4.55
CA TRP A 58 7.93 4.05 -5.32
C TRP A 58 9.29 4.62 -5.68
N TYR A 59 9.40 5.85 -6.18
CA TYR A 59 10.68 6.35 -6.72
C TYR A 59 11.63 6.87 -5.64
N ARG A 60 11.11 7.29 -4.48
CA ARG A 60 11.92 8.06 -3.51
C ARG A 60 12.29 7.32 -2.25
N ALA A 61 11.44 6.42 -1.74
CA ALA A 61 11.65 5.76 -0.45
C ALA A 61 12.21 4.34 -0.58
N LEU A 62 11.86 3.62 -1.64
CA LEU A 62 12.13 2.18 -1.77
C LEU A 62 13.47 1.85 -2.44
N PRO A 63 13.81 2.39 -3.63
CA PRO A 63 15.11 2.14 -4.27
C PRO A 63 16.30 2.57 -3.40
N GLN A 64 16.15 3.61 -2.58
CA GLN A 64 17.19 4.03 -1.63
C GLN A 64 17.49 2.98 -0.56
N GLN A 65 16.55 2.06 -0.30
CA GLN A 65 16.70 1.03 0.71
C GLN A 65 17.21 -0.28 0.11
N VAL A 66 16.67 -0.70 -1.03
CA VAL A 66 16.90 -2.05 -1.58
C VAL A 66 17.72 -2.07 -2.88
N ASP A 67 17.80 -0.95 -3.60
CA ASP A 67 18.49 -0.88 -4.90
C ASP A 67 19.83 -0.13 -4.82
N GLY A 68 20.65 -0.31 -5.86
CA GLY A 68 21.96 0.33 -6.01
C GLY A 68 23.14 -0.60 -5.67
N GLU A 69 24.37 -0.10 -5.81
CA GLU A 69 25.59 -0.90 -5.61
C GLU A 69 25.86 -1.23 -4.13
N ASN A 70 25.28 -0.47 -3.19
CA ASN A 70 25.41 -0.69 -1.75
C ASN A 70 24.09 -0.33 -1.05
N PRO A 71 23.05 -1.18 -1.16
CA PRO A 71 21.75 -0.93 -0.57
C PRO A 71 21.82 -0.97 0.97
N ASN A 72 20.92 -0.25 1.63
CA ASN A 72 20.79 -0.31 3.08
C ASN A 72 20.23 -1.67 3.55
N LEU A 73 19.44 -2.32 2.70
CA LEU A 73 18.86 -3.63 2.93
C LEU A 73 19.12 -4.51 1.71
N TYR A 74 19.99 -5.50 1.88
CA TYR A 74 20.31 -6.48 0.85
C TYR A 74 19.21 -7.54 0.81
N LEU A 75 18.18 -7.30 -0.01
CA LEU A 75 17.15 -8.30 -0.32
C LEU A 75 17.43 -8.91 -1.68
N ARG A 76 17.35 -10.23 -1.76
CA ARG A 76 17.46 -10.99 -3.01
C ARG A 76 16.06 -11.44 -3.42
N PRO A 77 15.52 -10.89 -4.52
CA PRO A 77 14.22 -11.31 -5.05
C PRO A 77 14.20 -12.82 -5.30
N GLY A 78 13.12 -13.47 -4.88
CA GLY A 78 12.92 -14.92 -5.05
C GLY A 78 13.74 -15.84 -4.15
N GLU A 79 14.79 -15.36 -3.46
CA GLU A 79 15.60 -16.15 -2.52
C GLU A 79 15.25 -15.86 -1.06
N ASP A 80 15.04 -14.59 -0.72
CA ASP A 80 14.84 -14.16 0.67
C ASP A 80 13.37 -14.20 1.08
N VAL A 81 13.12 -14.65 2.31
CA VAL A 81 11.78 -14.66 2.93
C VAL A 81 11.72 -13.62 4.04
N MET A 82 10.85 -12.63 3.88
CA MET A 82 10.64 -11.59 4.89
C MET A 82 9.44 -11.90 5.78
N LEU A 83 9.66 -11.94 7.09
CA LEU A 83 8.58 -12.09 8.06
C LEU A 83 7.94 -10.72 8.40
N CYS A 84 6.72 -10.52 7.94
CA CYS A 84 5.96 -9.29 8.12
C CYS A 84 5.10 -9.31 9.40
N VAL A 85 5.74 -9.16 10.58
CA VAL A 85 5.01 -9.20 11.88
C VAL A 85 4.40 -7.87 12.31
N LEU A 86 4.83 -6.76 11.71
CA LEU A 86 4.31 -5.45 12.06
C LEU A 86 2.88 -5.28 11.50
N PRO A 87 2.07 -4.38 12.06
CA PRO A 87 0.77 -4.10 11.46
C PRO A 87 0.90 -3.44 10.09
N MET A 88 0.12 -3.91 9.12
CA MET A 88 0.15 -3.43 7.72
C MET A 88 -0.27 -1.97 7.53
N PHE A 89 -0.88 -1.36 8.56
CA PHE A 89 -1.21 0.07 8.58
C PHE A 89 -0.04 0.96 9.03
N HIS A 90 1.08 0.39 9.44
CA HIS A 90 2.29 1.12 9.75
C HIS A 90 3.14 1.30 8.48
N ILE A 91 3.44 2.55 8.13
CA ILE A 91 4.07 2.93 6.85
C ILE A 91 5.31 2.12 6.49
N PHE A 92 6.15 1.78 7.47
CA PHE A 92 7.34 0.97 7.25
C PHE A 92 7.06 -0.39 6.58
N LEU A 93 6.04 -1.11 7.06
CA LEU A 93 5.73 -2.43 6.51
C LEU A 93 4.99 -2.32 5.17
N SER A 94 4.14 -1.32 5.02
CA SER A 94 3.38 -1.08 3.79
C SER A 94 4.33 -0.84 2.61
N GLU A 95 5.33 0.02 2.79
CA GLU A 95 6.33 0.35 1.76
C GLU A 95 7.22 -0.88 1.47
N LEU A 96 7.78 -1.52 2.49
CA LEU A 96 8.72 -2.63 2.30
C LEU A 96 8.07 -3.84 1.59
N ARG A 97 6.78 -4.11 1.83
CA ARG A 97 6.03 -5.12 1.07
C ARG A 97 5.88 -4.75 -0.41
N ALA A 98 5.69 -3.46 -0.72
CA ALA A 98 5.56 -3.00 -2.10
C ALA A 98 6.86 -3.28 -2.89
N ALA A 99 8.02 -3.01 -2.28
CA ALA A 99 9.33 -3.26 -2.90
C ALA A 99 9.57 -4.74 -3.26
N VAL A 100 9.05 -5.68 -2.46
CA VAL A 100 9.27 -7.12 -2.68
C VAL A 100 8.33 -7.70 -3.75
N ARG A 101 7.24 -7.01 -4.10
CA ARG A 101 6.19 -7.55 -4.98
C ARG A 101 6.41 -7.23 -6.47
N ASP A 102 7.34 -6.35 -6.82
CA ASP A 102 7.43 -5.75 -8.16
C ASP A 102 8.08 -6.65 -9.24
N GLU A 103 8.42 -7.91 -8.93
CA GLU A 103 9.07 -8.83 -9.88
C GLU A 103 8.22 -10.07 -10.25
N GLY A 104 6.92 -9.87 -10.48
CA GLY A 104 5.98 -10.90 -10.95
C GLY A 104 5.49 -10.68 -12.37
#